data_AF-X1LBQ0-F1
#
_entry.id   AF-X1LBQ0-F1
#
_cell.length_a   1.000
_cell.length_b   1.000
_cell.length_c   1.000
_cell.angle_alpha   90.00
_cell.angle_beta   90.00
_cell.angle_gamma   90.00
#
_symmetry.space_group_name_H-M   'P 1'
#
loop_
_entity.id
_entity.type
_entity.pdbx_description
1 polymer ?
#
loop_
_entity_poly.entity_id
_entity_poly.type
_entity_poly.pdbx_seq_one_letter_code
_entity_poly.pdbx_strand_id
1 'polypeptide(L)'
;ELVENYMLGALSVDSGLDYFGRKDNKAVVVKGERPDMQLAALETSTKCLVISGDGIPIYDVLHSAEGKGIPVIVTDEDTASVMDSVEQALGMTKFNQEKKLPRLAEIMKQRFDFKALYKGLGLAA
;
A
#
# COMPACT_ATOMS: atom_id res chain seq x y z
N GLU A 1 -8.21 7.37 -0.45
CA GLU A 1 -8.60 5.94 -0.52
C GLU A 1 -7.76 5.10 0.43
N LEU A 2 -8.23 3.93 0.87
CA LEU A 2 -7.46 3.07 1.79
C LEU A 2 -6.32 2.37 1.03
N VAL A 3 -5.11 2.47 1.57
CA VAL A 3 -3.95 1.68 1.15
C VAL A 3 -3.90 0.43 2.04
N GLU A 4 -3.95 -0.74 1.42
CA GLU A 4 -3.94 -2.04 2.10
C GLU A 4 -2.59 -2.75 1.98
N ASN A 5 -1.84 -2.45 0.91
CA ASN A 5 -0.57 -3.09 0.60
C ASN A 5 0.49 -2.05 0.23
N TYR A 6 1.76 -2.41 0.39
CA TYR A 6 2.90 -1.60 -0.04
C TYR A 6 3.80 -2.46 -0.93
N MET A 7 4.27 -1.90 -2.04
CA MET A 7 5.15 -2.62 -2.98
C MET A 7 6.34 -1.75 -3.39
N LEU A 8 7.49 -2.39 -3.58
CA LEU A 8 8.76 -1.72 -3.90
C LEU A 8 9.18 -2.05 -5.34
N GLY A 9 9.37 -1.01 -6.15
CA GLY A 9 9.85 -1.13 -7.53
C GLY A 9 11.36 -1.29 -7.68
N ALA A 10 12.06 -1.83 -6.67
CA ALA A 10 13.52 -1.85 -6.62
C ALA A 10 14.18 -3.16 -7.09
N LEU A 11 13.46 -4.29 -7.18
CA LEU A 11 14.10 -5.63 -7.24
C LEU A 11 13.44 -6.68 -8.16
N SER A 12 12.53 -6.28 -9.05
CA SER A 12 11.84 -7.26 -9.92
C SER A 12 12.60 -7.53 -11.22
N VAL A 13 12.89 -8.80 -11.49
CA VAL A 13 13.30 -9.31 -12.82
C VAL A 13 12.08 -9.52 -13.72
N ASP A 14 10.90 -9.69 -13.11
CA ASP A 14 9.61 -9.82 -13.80
C ASP A 14 9.18 -8.46 -14.37
N SER A 15 8.32 -8.53 -15.40
CA SER A 15 7.59 -7.36 -15.90
C SER A 15 6.94 -6.59 -14.75
N GLY A 16 7.02 -5.25 -14.78
CA GLY A 16 6.41 -4.41 -13.76
C GLY A 16 4.91 -4.69 -13.58
N LEU A 17 4.19 -5.01 -14.67
CA LEU A 17 2.76 -5.34 -14.61
C LEU A 17 2.51 -6.64 -13.83
N ASP A 18 3.30 -7.68 -14.07
CA ASP A 18 3.15 -8.96 -13.37
C ASP A 18 3.51 -8.82 -11.90
N TYR A 19 4.57 -8.06 -11.60
CA TYR A 19 4.98 -7.80 -10.22
C TYR A 19 3.92 -7.01 -9.47
N PHE A 20 3.51 -5.84 -9.97
CA PHE A 20 2.53 -4.98 -9.31
C PHE A 20 1.11 -5.55 -9.33
N GLY A 21 0.78 -6.42 -10.30
CA GLY A 21 -0.50 -7.13 -10.37
C GLY A 21 -0.72 -8.15 -9.24
N ARG A 22 0.32 -8.52 -8.48
CA ARG A 22 0.20 -9.47 -7.36
C ARG A 22 -0.60 -8.95 -6.17
N LYS A 23 -0.77 -7.62 -6.04
CA LYS A 23 -1.49 -6.99 -4.93
C LYS A 23 -2.36 -5.84 -5.42
N ASP A 24 -3.56 -5.76 -4.87
CA ASP A 24 -4.50 -4.67 -5.07
C ASP A 24 -4.40 -3.60 -3.99
N ASN A 25 -5.04 -2.45 -4.23
CA ASN A 25 -5.19 -1.35 -3.26
C ASN A 25 -3.85 -0.95 -2.61
N LYS A 26 -2.81 -0.83 -3.42
CA LYS A 26 -1.44 -0.64 -2.92
C LYS A 26 -0.91 0.77 -3.08
N ALA A 27 0.03 1.16 -2.22
CA ALA A 27 0.98 2.21 -2.50
C ALA A 27 2.25 1.58 -3.09
N VAL A 28 2.80 2.20 -4.14
CA VAL A 28 4.03 1.72 -4.77
C VAL A 28 5.13 2.74 -4.56
N VAL A 29 6.28 2.30 -4.06
CA VAL A 29 7.49 3.12 -3.97
C VAL A 29 8.46 2.68 -5.06
N VAL A 30 8.80 3.60 -5.96
CA VAL A 30 9.72 3.36 -7.09
C VAL A 30 10.78 4.44 -7.07
N LYS A 31 11.96 4.15 -7.62
CA LYS A 31 12.97 5.18 -7.83
C LYS A 31 12.66 6.06 -9.05
N GLY A 32 13.07 7.32 -9.00
CA GLY A 32 12.82 8.30 -10.06
C GLY A 32 13.38 7.91 -11.43
N GLU A 33 14.50 7.20 -11.48
CA GLU A 33 15.15 6.76 -12.72
C GLU A 33 14.46 5.57 -13.44
N ARG A 34 13.35 5.06 -12.90
CA ARG A 34 12.60 3.91 -13.43
C ARG A 34 11.19 4.29 -13.90
N PRO A 35 11.05 5.12 -14.95
CA PRO A 35 9.74 5.51 -15.48
C PRO A 35 8.94 4.31 -16.02
N ASP A 36 9.62 3.26 -16.49
CA ASP A 36 9.00 2.00 -16.91
C ASP A 36 8.21 1.34 -15.77
N MET A 37 8.80 1.28 -14.57
CA MET A 37 8.16 0.71 -13.38
C MET A 37 7.09 1.64 -12.81
N GLN A 38 7.29 2.96 -12.90
CA GLN A 38 6.29 3.94 -12.50
C GLN A 38 5.02 3.81 -13.34
N LEU A 39 5.15 3.72 -14.67
CA LEU A 39 4.01 3.50 -15.58
C LEU A 39 3.34 2.15 -15.32
N ALA A 40 4.12 1.07 -15.18
CA ALA A 40 3.57 -0.24 -14.87
C ALA A 40 2.78 -0.25 -13.55
N ALA A 41 3.24 0.47 -12.53
CA ALA A 41 2.51 0.62 -11.28
C ALA A 41 1.15 1.31 -11.48
N LEU A 42 1.11 2.38 -12.29
CA LEU A 42 -0.11 3.12 -12.61
C LEU A 42 -1.11 2.31 -13.45
N GLU A 43 -0.66 1.30 -14.21
CA GLU A 43 -1.53 0.36 -14.94
C GLU A 43 -2.18 -0.73 -14.07
N THR A 44 -1.84 -0.80 -12.79
CA THR A 44 -2.42 -1.79 -11.86
C THR A 44 -3.24 -1.13 -10.76
N SER A 45 -3.85 -1.92 -9.88
CA SER A 45 -4.63 -1.43 -8.73
C SER A 45 -3.73 -0.71 -7.72
N THR A 46 -3.47 0.58 -7.97
CA THR A 46 -2.55 1.44 -7.24
C THR A 46 -3.30 2.67 -6.72
N LYS A 47 -3.14 2.98 -5.44
CA LYS A 47 -3.80 4.09 -4.75
C LYS A 47 -2.89 5.29 -4.55
N CYS A 48 -1.58 5.10 -4.63
CA CYS A 48 -0.58 6.14 -4.53
C CYS A 48 0.73 5.64 -5.14
N LEU A 49 1.41 6.52 -5.87
CA LEU A 49 2.77 6.31 -6.35
C LEU A 49 3.72 7.23 -5.58
N VAL A 50 4.76 6.66 -4.98
CA VAL A 50 5.84 7.39 -4.32
C VAL A 50 7.10 7.22 -5.15
N ILE A 51 7.70 8.34 -5.54
CA ILE A 51 8.90 8.42 -6.33
C ILE A 51 10.04 8.88 -5.41
N SER A 52 11.00 7.99 -5.21
CA SER A 52 12.14 8.17 -4.30
C SER A 52 13.41 8.56 -5.06
N GLY A 53 14.31 9.28 -4.38
CA GLY A 53 15.58 9.77 -4.90
C GLY A 53 15.47 10.96 -5.86
N ASP A 54 16.61 11.32 -6.46
CA ASP A 54 16.80 12.58 -7.20
C ASP A 54 16.20 12.63 -8.63
N GLY A 55 15.26 11.73 -8.96
CA GLY A 55 14.69 11.64 -10.30
C GLY A 55 13.39 12.42 -10.45
N ILE A 56 13.39 13.41 -11.34
CA ILE A 56 12.17 14.14 -11.72
C ILE A 56 11.28 13.20 -12.56
N PRO A 57 10.02 12.92 -12.15
CA PRO A 57 9.11 12.13 -12.96
C PRO A 57 8.91 12.76 -14.33
N ILE A 58 8.98 11.91 -15.36
CA ILE A 58 8.71 12.34 -16.74
C ILE A 58 7.23 12.72 -16.91
N TYR A 59 6.95 13.53 -17.94
CA TYR A 59 5.61 14.01 -18.24
C TYR A 59 4.58 12.87 -18.34
N ASP A 60 4.92 11.77 -19.01
CA ASP A 60 4.00 10.65 -19.23
C ASP A 60 3.54 9.99 -17.93
N VAL A 61 4.42 9.92 -16.92
CA VAL A 61 4.08 9.37 -15.59
C VAL A 61 3.08 10.27 -14.89
N LEU A 62 3.33 11.59 -14.90
CA LEU A 62 2.42 12.56 -14.28
C LEU A 62 1.08 12.61 -15.00
N HIS A 63 1.08 12.59 -16.33
CA HIS A 63 -0.13 12.60 -17.14
C HIS A 63 -0.97 11.33 -16.93
N SER A 64 -0.33 10.16 -16.89
CA SER A 64 -1.00 8.88 -16.61
C SER A 64 -1.60 8.87 -15.19
N ALA A 65 -0.84 9.36 -14.21
CA ALA A 65 -1.30 9.45 -12.82
C ALA A 65 -2.50 10.40 -12.68
N GLU A 66 -2.45 11.58 -13.31
CA GLU A 66 -3.54 12.55 -13.34
C GLU A 66 -4.79 11.96 -14.01
N GLY A 67 -4.63 11.35 -15.19
CA GLY A 67 -5.73 10.72 -15.92
C GLY A 67 -6.42 9.59 -15.14
N LYS A 68 -5.70 8.96 -14.20
CA LYS A 68 -6.22 7.89 -13.34
C LYS A 68 -6.61 8.36 -11.93
N GLY A 69 -6.40 9.64 -11.61
CA GLY A 69 -6.63 10.19 -10.28
C GLY A 69 -5.75 9.54 -9.20
N ILE A 70 -4.55 9.07 -9.56
CA ILE A 70 -3.59 8.47 -8.62
C ILE A 70 -2.65 9.56 -8.11
N PRO A 71 -2.60 9.84 -6.79
CA PRO A 71 -1.67 10.83 -6.24
C PRO A 71 -0.22 10.35 -6.38
N VAL A 72 0.66 11.29 -6.75
CA VAL A 72 2.11 11.11 -6.85
C VAL A 72 2.80 11.91 -5.76
N ILE A 73 3.66 11.26 -4.99
CA ILE A 73 4.53 11.88 -3.98
C ILE A 73 5.97 11.76 -4.50
N VAL A 74 6.71 12.86 -4.51
CA VAL A 74 8.13 12.87 -4.90
C VAL A 74 8.95 13.27 -3.69
N THR A 75 10.02 12.52 -3.41
CA THR A 75 10.95 12.77 -2.31
C THR A 75 12.37 12.43 -2.74
N ASP A 76 13.33 13.19 -2.23
CA ASP A 76 14.77 12.98 -2.35
C ASP A 76 15.29 11.85 -1.45
N GLU A 77 14.48 11.35 -0.52
CA GLU A 77 14.81 10.19 0.31
C GLU A 77 15.01 8.93 -0.53
N ASP A 78 15.94 8.07 -0.11
CA ASP A 78 16.11 6.76 -0.71
C ASP A 78 14.94 5.82 -0.36
N THR A 79 14.77 4.75 -1.14
CA THR A 79 13.66 3.81 -0.99
C THR A 79 13.55 3.18 0.41
N ALA A 80 14.68 2.94 1.10
CA ALA A 80 14.65 2.38 2.45
C ALA A 80 14.16 3.42 3.46
N SER A 81 14.69 4.65 3.38
CA SER A 81 14.24 5.79 4.22
C SER A 81 12.73 6.06 4.08
N VAL A 82 12.21 6.01 2.84
CA VAL A 82 10.77 6.12 2.59
C VAL A 82 9.98 4.99 3.27
N MET A 83 10.48 3.75 3.22
CA MET A 83 9.80 2.62 3.86
C MET A 83 9.82 2.74 5.39
N ASP A 84 10.92 3.18 5.98
CA ASP A 84 11.00 3.44 7.42
C ASP A 84 9.95 4.49 7.84
N SER A 85 9.82 5.57 7.06
CA SER A 85 8.80 6.61 7.26
C SER A 85 7.37 6.06 7.16
N VAL A 86 7.11 5.17 6.19
CA VAL A 86 5.81 4.47 6.06
C VAL A 86 5.53 3.59 7.28
N GLU A 87 6.52 2.82 7.74
CA GLU A 87 6.37 1.94 8.91
C GLU A 87 6.07 2.74 10.18
N GLN A 88 6.79 3.85 10.41
CA GLN A 88 6.53 4.75 11.53
C GLN A 88 5.11 5.33 11.46
N ALA A 89 4.70 5.81 10.28
CA ALA A 89 3.35 6.33 10.08
C ALA A 89 2.28 5.27 10.38
N LEU A 90 2.48 4.03 9.91
CA LEU A 90 1.59 2.90 10.20
C LEU A 90 1.48 2.62 11.71
N GLY A 91 2.60 2.66 12.44
CA GLY A 91 2.64 2.46 13.89
C GLY A 91 1.86 3.53 14.69
N MET A 92 1.76 4.75 14.14
CA MET A 92 0.98 5.84 14.74
C MET A 92 -0.50 5.83 14.35
N THR A 93 -0.91 5.02 13.37
CA THR A 93 -2.29 5.05 12.86
C THR A 93 -3.29 4.47 13.84
N LYS A 94 -4.41 5.18 14.02
CA LYS A 94 -5.56 4.67 14.79
C LYS A 94 -6.28 3.59 13.97
N PHE A 95 -6.70 2.53 14.65
CA PHE A 95 -7.47 1.43 14.05
C PHE A 95 -8.97 1.76 13.96
N ASN A 96 -9.32 2.96 13.47
CA ASN A 96 -10.68 3.49 13.48
C ASN A 96 -11.29 3.70 12.08
N GLN A 97 -10.64 3.21 11.02
CA GLN A 97 -11.22 3.30 9.68
C GLN A 97 -12.27 2.21 9.44
N GLU A 98 -13.48 2.63 9.04
CA GLU A 98 -14.61 1.72 8.78
C GLU A 98 -14.28 0.65 7.75
N LYS A 99 -13.50 0.99 6.71
CA LYS A 99 -13.05 0.04 5.68
C LYS A 99 -12.24 -1.15 6.24
N LYS A 100 -11.65 -1.03 7.45
CA LYS A 100 -10.91 -2.11 8.12
C LYS A 100 -11.82 -3.05 8.94
N LEU A 101 -13.04 -2.65 9.28
CA LEU A 101 -13.96 -3.42 10.11
C LEU A 101 -14.35 -4.79 9.52
N PRO A 102 -14.68 -4.92 8.22
CA PRO A 102 -15.02 -6.22 7.64
C PRO A 102 -13.88 -7.22 7.78
N ARG A 103 -12.64 -6.79 7.51
CA ARG A 103 -11.45 -7.63 7.63
C ARG A 103 -11.17 -8.02 9.09
N LEU A 104 -11.34 -7.09 10.03
CA LEU A 104 -11.21 -7.40 11.46
C LEU A 104 -12.24 -8.45 11.89
N ALA A 105 -13.51 -8.29 11.51
CA ALA A 105 -14.57 -9.23 11.84
C ALA A 105 -14.28 -10.64 11.29
N GLU A 106 -13.75 -10.72 10.06
CA GLU A 106 -13.32 -11.97 9.45
C GLU A 106 -12.19 -12.65 10.25
N ILE A 107 -11.14 -11.90 10.60
CA ILE A 107 -10.01 -12.41 11.38
C ILE A 107 -10.48 -12.91 12.75
N MET A 108 -11.32 -12.11 13.43
CA MET A 108 -11.91 -12.49 14.71
C MET A 108 -12.69 -13.80 14.57
N LYS A 109 -13.58 -13.91 13.59
CA LYS A 109 -14.35 -15.14 13.35
C LYS A 109 -13.46 -16.37 13.09
N GLN A 110 -12.33 -16.21 12.42
CA GLN A 110 -11.44 -17.31 12.06
C GLN A 110 -10.48 -17.72 13.20
N ARG A 111 -10.09 -16.78 14.07
CA ARG A 111 -8.97 -16.98 14.99
C ARG A 111 -9.29 -16.74 16.46
N PHE A 112 -10.44 -16.14 16.78
CA PHE A 112 -10.79 -15.76 18.14
C PHE A 112 -11.73 -16.78 18.79
N ASP A 113 -11.41 -17.25 19.99
CA ASP A 113 -12.27 -18.15 20.76
C ASP A 113 -13.38 -17.36 21.47
N PHE A 114 -14.46 -17.13 20.71
CA PHE A 114 -15.66 -16.50 21.26
C PHE A 114 -16.30 -17.31 22.38
N LYS A 115 -16.16 -18.64 22.40
CA LYS A 115 -16.74 -19.49 23.43
C LYS A 115 -16.04 -19.25 24.77
N ALA A 116 -14.70 -19.20 24.76
CA ALA A 116 -13.92 -18.85 25.94
C ALA A 116 -14.24 -17.44 26.45
N LEU A 117 -14.36 -16.46 25.54
CA LEU A 117 -14.74 -15.10 25.90
C LEU A 117 -16.12 -15.05 26.57
N TYR A 118 -17.15 -15.64 25.95
CA TYR A 118 -18.51 -15.63 26.50
C TYR A 118 -18.58 -16.34 27.85
N LYS A 119 -17.83 -17.43 28.03
CA LYS A 119 -17.71 -18.11 29.32
C LYS A 119 -17.07 -17.21 30.38
N GLY A 120 -15.98 -16.52 30.05
CA GLY A 120 -15.29 -15.60 30.96
C GLY A 120 -16.13 -14.37 31.35
N LEU A 121 -17.01 -13.91 30.46
CA LEU A 121 -17.93 -12.81 30.72
C LEU A 121 -19.24 -13.22 31.42
N GLY A 122 -19.44 -14.52 31.70
CA GLY A 122 -20.70 -15.02 32.27
C GLY A 122 -21.89 -14.94 31.32
N LEU A 123 -21.63 -14.84 30.02
CA LEU A 123 -22.63 -14.76 28.94
C LEU A 123 -22.87 -16.12 28.26
N ALA A 124 -22.14 -17.16 28.67
CA ALA A 124 -22.39 -18.52 28.22
C ALA A 124 -23.61 -19.08 28.97
N ALA A 125 -24.68 -19.37 28.23
CA ALA A 125 -25.77 -20.24 28.69
C ALA A 125 -25.26 -21.68 28.90
#